data_AF-A0A9E4WN05-F1
#
_entry.id   AF-A0A9E4WN05-F1
#
_cell.length_a   1.000
_cell.length_b   1.000
_cell.length_c   1.000
_cell.angle_alpha   90.00
_cell.angle_beta   90.00
_cell.angle_gamma   90.00
#
_symmetry.space_group_name_H-M   'P 1'
#
loop_
_entity.id
_entity.type
_entity.pdbx_description
1 polymer ?
#
loop_
_entity_poly.entity_id
_entity_poly.type
_entity_poly.pdbx_seq_one_letter_code
_entity_poly.pdbx_strand_id
1 'polypeptide(L)' 'MPNKHFWAGCSIVAIWMAVLFVGIYGADFTSETDSGDFTSVPVVWGVAMFATITTIFVAWRGFRD' A
#
# COMPACT_ATOMS: atom_id res chain seq x y z
N MET A 1 -16.62 0.21 23.60
CA MET A 1 -17.02 0.20 22.17
C MET A 1 -16.69 -1.16 21.61
N PRO A 2 -17.63 -1.86 20.95
CA PRO A 2 -17.41 -3.23 20.51
C PRO A 2 -16.21 -3.29 19.56
N ASN A 3 -15.25 -4.12 19.92
CA ASN A 3 -14.15 -4.64 19.09
C ASN A 3 -13.37 -3.62 18.24
N LYS A 4 -12.87 -2.52 18.84
CA LYS A 4 -11.96 -1.58 18.15
C LYS A 4 -10.78 -2.31 17.49
N HIS A 5 -10.28 -3.35 18.14
CA HIS A 5 -9.18 -4.20 17.67
C HIS A 5 -9.56 -5.03 16.43
N PHE A 6 -10.79 -5.56 16.38
CA PHE A 6 -11.28 -6.33 15.23
C PHE A 6 -11.39 -5.44 13.98
N TRP A 7 -11.98 -4.25 14.13
CA TRP A 7 -12.09 -3.30 13.03
C TRP A 7 -10.74 -2.75 12.59
N ALA A 8 -9.80 -2.56 13.51
CA ALA A 8 -8.43 -2.19 13.18
C ALA A 8 -7.74 -3.27 12.33
N GLY A 9 -7.87 -4.55 12.71
CA GLY A 9 -7.36 -5.67 11.93
C GLY A 9 -7.99 -5.76 10.53
N CYS A 10 -9.33 -5.63 10.45
CA CYS A 10 -10.06 -5.64 9.18
C CYS A 10 -9.59 -4.53 8.23
N SER A 11 -9.40 -3.32 8.74
CA SER A 11 -8.90 -2.19 7.95
C SER A 11 -7.48 -2.43 7.42
N ILE A 12 -6.59 -3.02 8.22
CA ILE A 12 -5.23 -3.36 7.76
C ILE A 12 -5.30 -4.36 6.60
N VAL A 13 -6.10 -5.42 6.73
CA VAL A 13 -6.29 -6.40 5.64
C VAL A 13 -6.83 -5.72 4.37
N ALA A 14 -7.82 -4.84 4.50
CA ALA A 14 -8.38 -4.11 3.36
C ALA A 14 -7.34 -3.21 2.67
N ILE A 15 -6.47 -2.53 3.42
CA ILE A 15 -5.37 -1.71 2.88
C ILE A 15 -4.46 -2.57 2.01
N TRP A 16 -4.03 -3.74 2.51
CA TRP A 16 -3.11 -4.60 1.76
C TRP A 16 -3.78 -5.30 0.57
N MET A 17 -5.08 -5.60 0.66
CA MET A 17 -5.86 -6.05 -0.50
C MET A 17 -5.87 -5.01 -1.63
N ALA A 18 -6.01 -3.73 -1.29
CA ALA A 18 -5.92 -2.65 -2.27
C ALA A 18 -4.51 -2.53 -2.88
N VAL A 19 -3.45 -2.68 -2.07
CA VAL A 19 -2.06 -2.69 -2.57
C VAL A 19 -1.83 -3.83 -3.56
N LEU A 20 -2.31 -5.04 -3.24
CA LEU A 20 -2.20 -6.19 -4.14
C LEU A 20 -2.97 -5.94 -5.45
N PHE A 21 -4.16 -5.35 -5.36
CA PHE A 21 -4.93 -4.98 -6.54
C PHE A 21 -4.16 -3.99 -7.43
N VAL A 22 -3.58 -2.95 -6.84
CA VAL A 22 -2.73 -2.00 -7.56
C VAL A 22 -1.48 -2.67 -8.12
N GLY A 23 -0.91 -3.66 -7.43
CA GLY A 23 0.25 -4.41 -7.94
C GLY A 23 -0.06 -5.29 -9.15
N ILE A 24 -1.27 -5.81 -9.26
CA ILE A 24 -1.68 -6.68 -10.38
C ILE A 24 -2.14 -5.85 -11.59
N TYR A 25 -2.88 -4.76 -11.34
CA TYR A 25 -3.55 -4.00 -12.39
C TYR A 25 -2.94 -2.62 -12.64
N GLY A 26 -2.00 -2.17 -11.81
CA GLY A 26 -1.35 -0.88 -11.95
C GLY A 26 -0.34 -0.89 -13.08
N ALA A 27 -0.26 0.24 -13.80
CA ALA A 27 0.81 0.47 -14.77
C ALA A 27 2.15 0.63 -14.04
N ASP A 28 3.26 0.32 -14.72
CA ASP A 28 4.58 0.64 -14.21
C ASP A 28 5.00 2.06 -14.61
N PHE A 29 5.85 2.70 -13.81
CA PHE A 29 6.52 3.92 -14.21
C PHE A 29 7.62 3.59 -15.21
N THR A 30 7.32 3.75 -16.50
CA THR A 30 8.34 3.66 -17.55
C THR A 30 9.00 5.02 -17.75
N SER A 31 10.33 5.06 -17.71
CA SER A 31 11.13 6.21 -18.13
C SER A 31 11.96 5.80 -19.33
N GLU A 32 11.72 6.45 -20.47
CA GLU A 32 12.54 6.32 -21.68
C GLU A 32 13.67 7.34 -21.61
N THR A 33 14.91 6.90 -21.84
CA THR A 33 16.05 7.80 -22.05
C THR A 33 16.28 7.99 -23.56
N ASP A 34 16.80 9.15 -23.97
CA ASP A 34 17.14 9.42 -25.38
C ASP A 34 18.16 8.43 -25.97
N SER A 35 18.84 7.63 -25.13
CA SER A 35 19.77 6.57 -25.53
C SER A 35 19.09 5.22 -25.80
N GLY A 36 17.77 5.12 -25.64
CA GLY A 36 16.99 3.89 -25.87
C GLY A 36 16.94 2.92 -24.70
N ASP A 37 17.39 3.34 -23.50
CA ASP A 37 17.26 2.52 -22.29
C ASP A 37 15.88 2.70 -21.67
N PHE A 38 15.25 1.57 -21.34
CA PHE A 38 13.95 1.51 -20.66
C PHE A 38 14.16 1.11 -19.21
N THR A 39 13.87 2.02 -18.28
CA THR A 39 13.78 1.69 -16.85
C THR A 39 12.31 1.68 -16.44
N SER A 40 11.81 0.50 -16.06
CA SER A 40 10.46 0.32 -15.54
C SER A 40 10.50 0.14 -14.03
N VAL A 41 9.90 1.07 -13.28
CA VAL A 41 9.76 0.99 -11.83
C VAL A 41 8.31 0.64 -11.48
N PRO A 42 8.06 -0.48 -10.77
CA PRO A 42 6.68 -0.85 -10.45
C PRO A 42 6.01 0.16 -9.52
N VAL A 43 4.83 0.67 -9.91
CA VAL A 43 4.04 1.64 -9.12
C VAL A 43 3.74 1.12 -7.71
N VAL A 44 3.63 -0.21 -7.56
CA VAL A 44 3.32 -0.86 -6.29
C VAL A 44 4.28 -0.47 -5.16
N TRP A 45 5.54 -0.16 -5.47
CA TRP A 45 6.53 0.26 -4.48
C TRP A 45 6.13 1.58 -3.81
N GLY A 46 5.65 2.55 -4.58
CA GLY A 46 5.17 3.82 -4.04
C GLY A 46 3.93 3.61 -3.17
N VAL A 47 2.97 2.83 -3.64
CA VAL A 47 1.71 2.58 -2.93
C VAL A 47 1.92 1.77 -1.65
N ALA A 48 2.82 0.79 -1.67
CA ALA A 48 3.17 0.00 -0.48
C ALA A 48 3.80 0.87 0.63
N MET A 49 4.56 1.91 0.27
CA MET A 49 5.12 2.85 1.25
C MET A 49 4.03 3.68 1.95
N PHE A 50 3.02 4.14 1.20
CA PHE A 50 1.87 4.83 1.82
C PHE A 50 1.02 3.86 2.66
N ALA A 51 0.79 2.64 2.17
CA ALA A 51 0.02 1.62 2.86
C ALA A 51 0.65 1.22 4.22
N THR A 52 1.98 1.15 4.29
CA THR A 52 2.69 0.90 5.55
C THR A 52 2.51 2.04 6.54
N ILE A 53 2.62 3.30 6.11
CA ILE A 53 2.33 4.47 6.96
C ILE A 53 0.89 4.39 7.50
N THR A 54 -0.10 4.16 6.63
CA THR A 54 -1.50 4.03 7.04
C THR A 54 -1.69 2.87 8.01
N THR A 55 -1.05 1.73 7.78
CA THR A 55 -1.08 0.56 8.68
C THR A 55 -0.59 0.94 10.08
N ILE A 56 0.51 1.71 10.19
CA ILE A 56 1.05 2.18 11.47
C ILE A 56 0.04 3.07 12.20
N PHE A 57 -0.59 4.01 11.50
CA PHE A 57 -1.62 4.88 12.10
C PHE A 57 -2.85 4.09 12.58
N VAL A 58 -3.33 3.15 11.77
CA VAL A 58 -4.46 2.28 12.12
C VAL A 58 -4.11 1.42 13.33
N ALA A 59 -2.90 0.85 13.36
CA ALA A 59 -2.44 0.06 14.49
C ALA A 59 -2.30 0.90 15.76
N TRP A 60 -1.73 2.09 15.65
CA TRP A 60 -1.59 3.02 16.77
C TRP A 60 -2.95 3.47 17.32
N ARG A 61 -3.95 3.70 16.47
CA ARG A 61 -5.29 4.10 16.93
C ARG A 61 -6.11 2.92 17.47
N GLY A 62 -5.93 1.74 16.88
CA GLY A 62 -6.76 0.57 17.07
C GLY A 62 -6.26 -0.43 18.11
N PHE A 63 -4.95 -0.51 18.35
CA PHE A 63 -4.34 -1.45 19.30
C PHE A 63 -3.61 -0.80 20.46
N ARG A 64 -3.47 0.54 20.45
CA ARG A 64 -2.94 1.25 21.62
C ARG A 64 -4.05 1.36 22.66
N ASP A 65 -3.77 0.76 23.81
CA ASP A 65 -4.54 0.82 25.05
C ASP A 65 -3.76 1.65 26.08
#